data_AF-U2Z527-F1
#
_entry.id   AF-U2Z527-F1
#
_cell.length_a   1.000
_cell.length_b   1.000
_cell.length_c   1.000
_cell.angle_alpha   90.00
_cell.angle_beta   90.00
_cell.angle_gamma   90.00
#
_symmetry.space_group_name_H-M   'P 1'
#
loop_
_entity.id
_entity.type
_entity.pdbx_description
1 polymer ?
#
loop_
_entity_poly.entity_id
_entity_poly.type
_entity_poly.pdbx_seq_one_letter_code
_entity_poly.pdbx_strand_id
1 'polypeptide(L)'
;MRLFHDAASGVTIERPGAGPEGLWPLHLCTESFDGGFVSLAIALPGPVLAGLRRRHLLGIEVDLGDAGPPRGFARLNLRQGPNSEALLRGLPRTDPTGTEFDLWSIKTDPERIESGWIDLIFEAPLPARIEIIDVVIARRPRAAF
;
A
#
# COMPACT_ATOMS: atom_id res chain seq x y z
N MET A 1 -3.99 -5.83 8.53
CA MET A 1 -2.97 -6.04 7.49
C MET A 1 -2.80 -7.54 7.23
N ARG A 2 -2.32 -7.93 6.07
CA ARG A 2 -1.87 -9.30 5.74
C ARG A 2 -0.59 -9.22 4.92
N LEU A 3 0.34 -10.15 5.11
CA LEU A 3 1.58 -10.24 4.36
C LEU A 3 1.52 -11.41 3.39
N PHE A 4 2.00 -11.21 2.16
CA PHE A 4 2.12 -12.22 1.13
C PHE A 4 3.52 -12.18 0.54
N HIS A 5 4.08 -13.34 0.23
CA HIS A 5 5.36 -13.48 -0.47
C HIS A 5 5.40 -14.84 -1.18
N ASP A 6 6.34 -15.02 -2.09
CA ASP A 6 6.62 -16.27 -2.79
C ASP A 6 7.93 -16.94 -2.37
N ALA A 7 8.69 -16.32 -1.46
CA ALA A 7 9.94 -16.86 -0.93
C ALA A 7 9.76 -18.15 -0.09
N ALA A 8 10.72 -19.07 -0.22
CA ALA A 8 10.81 -20.27 0.63
C ALA A 8 11.54 -19.98 1.94
N SER A 9 12.46 -19.00 1.94
CA SER A 9 13.15 -18.46 3.13
C SER A 9 12.19 -17.86 4.17
N GLY A 10 10.99 -17.44 3.74
CA GLY A 10 9.99 -16.79 4.59
C GLY A 10 10.24 -15.29 4.77
N VAL A 11 9.29 -14.62 5.43
CA VAL A 11 9.40 -13.21 5.82
C VAL A 11 8.83 -13.05 7.21
N THR A 12 9.55 -12.35 8.08
CA THR A 12 9.10 -12.07 9.45
C THR A 12 8.65 -10.61 9.57
N ILE A 13 7.63 -10.38 10.41
CA ILE A 13 7.18 -9.04 10.77
C ILE A 13 7.62 -8.74 12.19
N GLU A 14 8.39 -7.69 12.37
CA GLU A 14 8.83 -7.21 13.68
C GLU A 14 8.25 -5.83 14.00
N ARG A 15 8.10 -5.56 15.30
CA ARG A 15 7.73 -4.26 15.85
C ARG A 15 8.73 -3.93 16.94
N PRO A 16 9.77 -3.13 16.65
CA PRO A 16 10.88 -2.90 17.58
C PRO A 16 10.47 -2.07 18.83
N GLY A 17 9.23 -1.60 18.91
CA GLY A 17 8.74 -0.69 19.94
C GLY A 17 8.54 0.72 19.39
N ALA A 18 8.40 1.70 20.28
CA ALA A 18 8.32 3.10 19.87
C ALA A 18 9.69 3.56 19.34
N GLY A 19 9.73 4.02 18.11
CA GLY A 19 10.86 4.70 17.48
C GLY A 19 10.93 6.18 17.84
N PRO A 20 11.74 6.97 17.10
CA PRO A 20 11.77 8.43 17.23
C PRO A 20 10.35 9.01 17.14
N GLU A 21 10.11 10.10 17.87
CA GLU A 21 8.81 10.80 17.91
C GLU A 21 7.61 9.98 18.42
N GLY A 22 7.85 8.77 18.96
CA GLY A 22 6.80 7.91 19.50
C GLY A 22 6.03 7.10 18.45
N LEU A 23 6.53 7.06 17.21
CA LEU A 23 5.99 6.24 16.12
C LEU A 23 6.29 4.76 16.36
N TRP A 24 5.48 3.86 15.80
CA TRP A 24 5.62 2.41 15.99
C TRP A 24 5.89 1.73 14.65
N PRO A 25 7.14 1.74 14.17
CA PRO A 25 7.48 1.24 12.85
C PRO A 25 7.20 -0.26 12.72
N LEU A 26 6.90 -0.66 11.49
CA LEU A 26 6.80 -2.06 11.08
C LEU A 26 8.07 -2.45 10.32
N HIS A 27 8.69 -3.54 10.71
CA HIS A 27 9.85 -4.09 10.01
C HIS A 27 9.45 -5.37 9.28
N LEU A 28 9.64 -5.39 7.96
CA LEU A 28 9.55 -6.60 7.15
C LEU A 28 10.97 -7.17 7.00
N CYS A 29 11.28 -8.24 7.73
CA CYS A 29 12.59 -8.87 7.74
C CYS A 29 12.69 -9.90 6.61
N THR A 30 13.56 -9.61 5.66
CA THR A 30 13.76 -10.30 4.37
C THR A 30 15.20 -10.78 4.22
N GLU A 31 15.84 -11.18 5.33
CA GLU A 31 17.19 -11.74 5.31
C GLU A 31 17.22 -13.04 4.49
N SER A 32 18.19 -13.16 3.58
CA SER A 32 18.29 -14.29 2.64
C SER A 32 17.05 -14.53 1.78
N PHE A 33 16.27 -13.46 1.49
CA PHE A 33 15.06 -13.54 0.68
C PHE A 33 15.34 -14.10 -0.72
N ASP A 34 14.68 -15.20 -1.06
CA ASP A 34 14.85 -15.98 -2.30
C ASP A 34 13.62 -15.91 -3.22
N GLY A 35 12.64 -15.08 -2.89
CA GLY A 35 11.43 -14.85 -3.68
C GLY A 35 11.56 -13.71 -4.70
N GLY A 36 10.48 -13.48 -5.44
CA GLY A 36 10.34 -12.35 -6.35
C GLY A 36 9.73 -11.11 -5.70
N PHE A 37 8.89 -11.26 -4.67
CA PHE A 37 8.18 -10.12 -4.07
C PHE A 37 7.73 -10.33 -2.62
N VAL A 38 7.56 -9.21 -1.92
CA VAL A 38 6.80 -9.11 -0.66
C VAL A 38 5.67 -8.11 -0.84
N SER A 39 4.48 -8.45 -0.36
CA SER A 39 3.27 -7.61 -0.46
C SER A 39 2.59 -7.46 0.89
N LEU A 40 2.49 -6.23 1.39
CA LEU A 40 1.71 -5.89 2.58
C LEU A 40 0.34 -5.34 2.18
N ALA A 41 -0.71 -6.13 2.42
CA ALA A 41 -2.09 -5.73 2.16
C ALA A 41 -2.67 -4.96 3.36
N ILE A 42 -3.08 -3.71 3.11
CA ILE A 42 -3.64 -2.77 4.08
C ILE A 42 -5.11 -2.53 3.73
N ALA A 43 -6.02 -2.94 4.61
CA ALA A 43 -7.45 -2.72 4.39
C ALA A 43 -7.78 -1.23 4.38
N LEU A 44 -8.59 -0.79 3.42
CA LEU A 44 -9.09 0.58 3.42
C LEU A 44 -10.05 0.77 4.60
N PRO A 45 -9.87 1.83 5.40
CA PRO A 45 -10.75 2.09 6.53
C PRO A 45 -12.14 2.50 6.02
N GLY A 46 -13.19 2.14 6.76
CA GLY A 46 -14.59 2.42 6.39
C GLY A 46 -14.86 3.88 5.98
N PRO A 47 -14.34 4.90 6.68
CA PRO A 47 -14.48 6.31 6.28
C PRO A 47 -13.93 6.66 4.89
N VAL A 48 -12.90 5.96 4.41
CA VAL A 48 -12.35 6.17 3.06
C VAL A 48 -13.32 5.62 2.00
N LEU A 49 -14.01 4.52 2.29
CA LEU A 49 -14.99 3.90 1.39
C LEU A 49 -16.36 4.58 1.43
N ALA A 50 -16.78 5.10 2.59
CA ALA A 50 -18.10 5.68 2.76
C ALA A 50 -18.31 6.92 1.87
N GLY A 51 -19.24 6.82 0.90
CA GLY A 51 -19.50 7.90 -0.06
C GLY A 51 -18.44 8.06 -1.15
N LEU A 52 -17.72 6.99 -1.50
CA LEU A 52 -16.79 6.97 -2.62
C LEU A 52 -17.51 7.31 -3.94
N ARG A 53 -16.89 8.13 -4.79
CA ARG A 53 -17.47 8.61 -6.06
C ARG A 53 -16.38 8.62 -7.12
N ARG A 54 -16.78 8.58 -8.40
CA ARG A 54 -15.85 8.56 -9.55
C ARG A 54 -14.90 9.75 -9.60
N ARG A 55 -15.31 10.90 -9.05
CA ARG A 55 -14.46 12.09 -8.98
C ARG A 55 -13.40 12.06 -7.89
N HIS A 56 -13.33 11.02 -7.05
CA HIS A 56 -12.36 10.96 -5.97
C HIS A 56 -11.02 10.40 -6.46
N LEU A 57 -9.95 10.94 -5.90
CA LEU A 57 -8.63 10.37 -5.90
C LEU A 57 -8.42 9.68 -4.55
N LEU A 58 -7.85 8.48 -4.58
CA LEU A 58 -7.33 7.81 -3.39
C LEU A 58 -5.81 7.87 -3.43
N GLY A 59 -5.22 8.52 -2.43
CA GLY A 59 -3.78 8.64 -2.28
C GLY A 59 -3.26 7.70 -1.20
N ILE A 60 -2.04 7.22 -1.41
CA ILE A 60 -1.23 6.59 -0.37
C ILE A 60 0.14 7.25 -0.33
N GLU A 61 0.57 7.60 0.86
CA GLU A 61 1.92 8.04 1.20
C GLU A 61 2.49 7.05 2.22
N VAL A 62 3.76 6.71 2.05
CA VAL A 62 4.47 5.72 2.86
C VAL A 62 5.82 6.29 3.21
N ASP A 63 6.10 6.35 4.50
CA ASP A 63 7.42 6.66 5.05
C ASP A 63 8.19 5.34 5.22
N LEU A 64 9.29 5.20 4.50
CA LEU A 64 10.12 3.98 4.49
C LEU A 64 11.44 4.14 5.26
N GLY A 65 11.58 5.24 6.00
CA GLY A 65 12.78 5.57 6.75
C GLY A 65 14.04 5.75 5.88
N ASP A 66 15.18 5.87 6.57
CA ASP A 66 16.45 6.31 5.97
C ASP A 66 17.01 5.37 4.89
N ALA A 67 16.60 4.10 4.87
CA ALA A 67 17.07 3.13 3.88
C ALA A 67 16.51 3.39 2.47
N GLY A 68 15.40 4.14 2.38
CA GLY A 68 14.72 4.50 1.14
C GLY A 68 13.97 3.33 0.46
N PRO A 69 13.10 3.63 -0.51
CA PRO A 69 12.26 2.64 -1.19
C PRO A 69 13.04 1.67 -2.09
N PRO A 70 12.88 0.33 -1.91
CA PRO A 70 13.19 -0.62 -2.98
C PRO A 70 12.24 -0.39 -4.16
N ARG A 71 12.43 -1.15 -5.26
CA ARG A 71 11.46 -1.09 -6.36
C ARG A 71 10.10 -1.53 -5.83
N GLY A 72 9.10 -0.66 -5.93
CA GLY A 72 7.79 -0.95 -5.36
C GLY A 72 6.62 -0.44 -6.18
N PHE A 73 5.45 -0.97 -5.84
CA PHE A 73 4.17 -0.64 -6.44
C PHE A 73 3.11 -0.57 -5.36
N ALA A 74 2.12 0.29 -5.56
CA ALA A 74 0.87 0.23 -4.82
C ALA A 74 -0.23 -0.30 -5.73
N ARG A 75 -0.98 -1.29 -5.27
CA ARG A 75 -2.16 -1.81 -5.96
C ARG A 75 -3.40 -1.56 -5.13
N LEU A 76 -4.26 -0.66 -5.59
CA LEU A 76 -5.59 -0.48 -5.03
C LEU A 76 -6.50 -1.59 -5.56
N ASN A 77 -7.12 -2.34 -4.66
CA ASN A 77 -8.12 -3.36 -4.97
C ASN A 77 -9.47 -2.92 -4.39
N LEU A 78 -10.50 -2.86 -5.22
CA LEU A 78 -11.86 -2.50 -4.85
C LEU A 78 -12.79 -3.69 -5.17
N ARG A 79 -13.63 -4.09 -4.21
CA ARG A 79 -14.53 -5.24 -4.34
C ARG A 79 -15.99 -4.79 -4.34
N GLN A 80 -16.76 -5.34 -5.28
CA GLN A 80 -18.21 -5.23 -5.39
C GLN A 80 -18.79 -6.65 -5.59
N GLY A 81 -19.33 -7.25 -4.53
CA GLY A 81 -19.79 -8.64 -4.57
C GLY A 81 -18.68 -9.61 -5.00
N PRO A 82 -18.90 -10.47 -6.03
CA PRO A 82 -17.89 -11.40 -6.52
C PRO A 82 -16.82 -10.74 -7.38
N ASN A 83 -17.05 -9.49 -7.82
CA ASN A 83 -16.15 -8.79 -8.72
C ASN A 83 -15.13 -7.97 -7.92
N SER A 84 -13.90 -7.93 -8.44
CA SER A 84 -12.88 -7.00 -7.97
C SER A 84 -12.28 -6.25 -9.14
N GLU A 85 -11.92 -5.00 -8.89
CA GLU A 85 -11.20 -4.15 -9.83
C GLU A 85 -9.91 -3.66 -9.16
N ALA A 86 -8.81 -3.72 -9.91
CA ALA A 86 -7.49 -3.36 -9.39
C ALA A 86 -6.85 -2.25 -10.24
N LEU A 87 -6.26 -1.27 -9.56
CA LEU A 87 -5.43 -0.24 -10.16
C LEU A 87 -4.01 -0.38 -9.62
N LEU A 88 -3.03 -0.55 -10.51
CA LEU A 88 -1.61 -0.63 -10.16
C LEU A 88 -0.91 0.69 -10.48
N ARG A 89 -0.04 1.14 -9.58
CA ARG A 89 0.81 2.31 -9.74
C ARG A 89 2.21 2.01 -9.22
N GLY A 90 3.24 2.47 -9.93
CA GLY A 90 4.61 2.43 -9.43
C GLY A 90 4.80 3.43 -8.30
N LEU A 91 5.61 3.07 -7.31
CA LEU A 91 6.05 3.97 -6.25
C LEU A 91 7.31 4.71 -6.71
N PRO A 92 7.36 6.05 -6.61
CA PRO A 92 8.58 6.82 -6.84
C PRO A 92 9.69 6.38 -5.88
N ARG A 93 10.94 6.46 -6.33
CA ARG A 93 12.11 6.20 -5.46
C ARG A 93 12.49 7.46 -4.66
N THR A 94 11.53 8.01 -3.93
CA THR A 94 11.67 9.18 -3.04
C THR A 94 11.22 8.81 -1.64
N ASP A 95 11.58 9.61 -0.64
CA ASP A 95 11.09 9.48 0.72
C ASP A 95 10.52 10.82 1.22
N PRO A 96 9.24 10.89 1.64
CA PRO A 96 8.25 9.81 1.58
C PRO A 96 7.93 9.38 0.14
N THR A 97 7.57 8.10 -0.04
CA THR A 97 7.10 7.58 -1.33
C THR A 97 5.57 7.58 -1.36
N GLY A 98 4.97 7.61 -2.55
CA GLY A 98 3.51 7.61 -2.64
C GLY A 98 2.97 7.68 -4.05
N THR A 99 1.67 7.46 -4.17
CA THR A 99 0.96 7.54 -5.44
C THR A 99 -0.54 7.76 -5.25
N GLU A 100 -1.23 8.09 -6.34
CA GLU A 100 -2.66 8.31 -6.35
C GLU A 100 -3.38 7.45 -7.40
N PHE A 101 -4.57 7.01 -7.04
CA PHE A 101 -5.49 6.25 -7.87
C PHE A 101 -6.66 7.13 -8.28
N ASP A 102 -6.80 7.37 -9.58
CA ASP A 102 -7.95 8.10 -10.14
C ASP A 102 -9.13 7.16 -10.38
N LEU A 103 -10.19 7.33 -9.58
CA LEU A 103 -11.41 6.53 -9.68
C LEU A 103 -12.29 6.93 -10.88
N TRP A 104 -11.89 7.91 -11.68
CA TRP A 104 -12.55 8.16 -12.96
C TRP A 104 -12.37 7.00 -13.93
N SER A 105 -11.22 6.32 -13.85
CA SER A 105 -10.83 5.26 -14.77
C SER A 105 -11.45 3.89 -14.45
N ILE A 106 -12.07 3.73 -13.27
CA ILE A 106 -12.63 2.43 -12.89
C ILE A 106 -13.95 2.15 -13.61
N LYS A 107 -14.14 0.90 -13.99
CA LYS A 107 -15.38 0.41 -14.64
C LYS A 107 -16.50 0.27 -13.63
N THR A 108 -16.16 -0.21 -12.45
CA THR A 108 -17.08 -0.48 -11.33
C THR A 108 -17.69 0.81 -10.83
N ASP A 109 -18.91 0.75 -10.30
CA ASP A 109 -19.54 1.91 -9.68
C ASP A 109 -18.96 2.14 -8.28
N PRO A 110 -18.25 3.26 -8.01
CA PRO A 110 -17.63 3.49 -6.71
C PRO A 110 -18.61 3.46 -5.54
N GLU A 111 -19.86 3.83 -5.78
CA GLU A 111 -20.92 3.84 -4.76
C GLU A 111 -21.35 2.43 -4.33
N ARG A 112 -21.04 1.42 -5.13
CA ARG A 112 -21.34 0.01 -4.86
C ARG A 112 -20.15 -0.76 -4.29
N ILE A 113 -19.01 -0.10 -4.04
CA ILE A 113 -17.85 -0.74 -3.44
C ILE A 113 -18.14 -1.06 -1.97
N GLU A 114 -17.98 -2.33 -1.62
CA GLU A 114 -18.27 -2.86 -0.27
C GLU A 114 -17.01 -2.92 0.60
N SER A 115 -15.85 -3.11 -0.02
CA SER A 115 -14.57 -3.23 0.65
C SER A 115 -13.42 -2.97 -0.31
N GLY A 116 -12.27 -2.55 0.20
CA GLY A 116 -11.06 -2.45 -0.59
C GLY A 116 -9.82 -2.54 0.28
N TRP A 117 -8.68 -2.71 -0.37
CA TRP A 117 -7.36 -2.73 0.27
C TRP A 117 -6.31 -2.21 -0.69
N ILE A 118 -5.19 -1.73 -0.16
CA ILE A 118 -4.01 -1.39 -0.93
C ILE A 118 -2.94 -2.44 -0.62
N ASP A 119 -2.39 -3.07 -1.66
CA ASP A 119 -1.17 -3.84 -1.55
C ASP A 119 0.03 -2.91 -1.74
N LEU A 120 0.93 -2.84 -0.75
CA LEU A 120 2.27 -2.30 -0.92
C LEU A 120 3.20 -3.45 -1.33
N ILE A 121 3.61 -3.47 -2.60
CA ILE A 121 4.37 -4.55 -3.21
C ILE A 121 5.81 -4.08 -3.40
N PHE A 122 6.77 -4.83 -2.88
CA PHE A 122 8.20 -4.60 -3.06
C PHE A 122 8.79 -5.79 -3.83
N GLU A 123 9.50 -5.51 -4.91
CA GLU A 123 10.10 -6.52 -5.78
C GLU A 123 11.59 -6.70 -5.49
N ALA A 124 12.06 -7.94 -5.61
CA ALA A 124 13.48 -8.27 -5.48
C ALA A 124 14.35 -7.53 -6.52
N PRO A 125 15.63 -7.24 -6.20
CA PRO A 125 16.32 -7.55 -4.95
C PRO A 125 15.81 -6.69 -3.77
N LEU A 126 15.54 -7.34 -2.63
CA LEU A 126 15.09 -6.68 -1.41
C LEU A 126 16.28 -6.45 -0.45
N PRO A 127 16.27 -5.37 0.34
CA PRO A 127 17.21 -5.24 1.46
C PRO A 127 16.95 -6.35 2.50
N ALA A 128 17.83 -6.52 3.48
CA ALA A 128 17.59 -7.47 4.59
C ALA A 128 16.38 -7.08 5.46
N ARG A 129 15.99 -5.80 5.42
CA ARG A 129 14.85 -5.26 6.14
C ARG A 129 14.24 -4.09 5.37
N ILE A 130 12.91 -4.08 5.28
CA ILE A 130 12.14 -2.93 4.83
C ILE A 130 11.46 -2.33 6.06
N GLU A 131 11.73 -1.06 6.33
CA GLU A 131 11.05 -0.31 7.39
C GLU A 131 9.84 0.42 6.82
N ILE A 132 8.74 0.44 7.57
CA ILE A 132 7.56 1.25 7.30
C ILE A 132 7.25 2.02 8.58
N ILE A 133 7.57 3.31 8.59
CA ILE A 133 7.38 4.17 9.76
C ILE A 133 5.92 4.59 9.86
N ASP A 134 5.34 5.05 8.76
CA ASP A 134 3.95 5.49 8.67
C ASP A 134 3.32 5.19 7.30
N VAL A 135 2.00 5.07 7.27
CA VAL A 135 1.19 4.95 6.05
C VAL A 135 -0.02 5.86 6.15
N VAL A 136 -0.06 6.87 5.29
CA VAL A 136 -1.18 7.79 5.19
C VAL A 136 -2.04 7.41 3.99
N ILE A 137 -3.34 7.18 4.24
CA ILE A 137 -4.33 6.97 3.19
C ILE A 137 -5.27 8.17 3.16
N ALA A 138 -5.28 8.86 2.03
CA ALA A 138 -6.08 10.06 1.84
C ALA A 138 -7.12 9.86 0.74
N ARG A 139 -8.26 10.54 0.90
CA ARG A 139 -9.28 10.66 -0.13
C ARG A 139 -9.56 12.14 -0.38
N ARG A 140 -9.49 12.56 -1.64
CA ARG A 140 -9.79 13.93 -2.04
C ARG A 140 -10.59 13.97 -3.33
N PRO A 141 -11.43 15.00 -3.57
CA PRO A 141 -11.97 15.23 -4.89
C PRO A 141 -10.84 15.59 -5.87
N ARG A 142 -10.96 15.12 -7.10
CA ARG A 142 -10.18 15.62 -8.23
C ARG A 142 -10.47 17.11 -8.40
N ALA A 143 -9.45 17.89 -8.76
CA ALA A 143 -9.64 19.30 -9.09
C ALA A 143 -10.66 19.42 -10.24
N ALA A 144 -11.65 20.29 -10.06
CA ALA A 144 -12.53 20.68 -11.15
C ALA A 144 -11.79 21.69 -12.03
N PHE A 145 -11.87 21.51 -13.34
CA PHE A 145 -11.52 22.54 -14.31
C PHE A 145 -12.74 23.42 -14.55
#